data_AF-A0A913Z8N1-F1
#
_entry.id   AF-A0A913Z8N1-F1
#
_cell.length_a   1.000
_cell.length_b   1.000
_cell.length_c   1.000
_cell.angle_alpha   90.00
_cell.angle_beta   90.00
_cell.angle_gamma   90.00
#
_symmetry.space_group_name_H-M   'P 1'
#
loop_
_entity.id
_entity.type
_entity.pdbx_description
1 polymer ?
#
loop_
_entity_poly.entity_id
_entity_poly.type
_entity_poly.pdbx_seq_one_letter_code
_entity_poly.pdbx_strand_id
1 'polypeptide(L)'
;MANTIVEYMHEHGGYRCGYCGGSSTNFSHGMWAHSLSAQDYQDLIDRGWRRSGRYLYKPLMDKMCCPCYTIKCAALEFKPSKSQRKVIKKMIRFLRTGERPSCNPKLSEDAATDEDGDACPGTSEHPAQEKELRKKMTEASRIVRQGPADAANPKTAAETSESDQNSDSRTGETENEVHDQPAAAASMKKHPKPGHGADPSKPPCKKAKELRHQQRLERLSQTGTEVPLDDRKKSNEPKSLEELIQEVEKASHGCKHKLEMRYVRSSPMNPQFEQTFKESYAVYHRYQVTIHKDPPSKLSEKQFKRFLVDSPLREENLPGAPECGYGSFHEHFLLDGKIIAVGVLDILPNCVSSVYFYYDPDYSFLSLGTYSALRELEFLRLVHQESPKIDHYYMGFYIHSCDKMRYKGQYHPSFLLCPEAYTWCPIECCRPKLEASKYSRLDETDAVDAPVNLPEVRILYMQMAMRYSDYRGFAPNANDDEEVSEYAQFVGKKCAGRILLYRH
;
A
#
# COMPACT_ATOMS: atom_id res chain seq x y z
N MET A 1 -19.09 24.58 15.84
CA MET A 1 -18.19 23.50 15.35
C MET A 1 -16.77 24.03 15.40
N ALA A 2 -15.80 23.26 15.88
CA ALA A 2 -14.41 23.71 15.86
C ALA A 2 -13.93 23.91 14.39
N ASN A 3 -12.92 24.73 14.16
CA ASN A 3 -12.41 24.98 12.81
C ASN A 3 -11.30 23.97 12.45
N THR A 4 -11.13 23.73 11.16
CA THR A 4 -9.88 23.15 10.63
C THR A 4 -8.84 24.25 10.57
N ILE A 5 -7.65 23.96 11.11
CA ILE A 5 -6.55 24.93 11.23
C ILE A 5 -5.28 24.26 10.72
N VAL A 6 -4.63 24.90 9.75
CA VAL A 6 -3.40 24.42 9.14
C VAL A 6 -2.34 25.51 9.10
N GLU A 7 -1.08 25.12 9.21
CA GLU A 7 0.09 25.98 9.01
C GLU A 7 0.81 25.48 7.76
N TYR A 8 0.78 26.26 6.69
CA TYR A 8 1.40 25.88 5.42
C TYR A 8 2.91 26.07 5.49
N MET A 9 3.66 25.09 4.97
CA MET A 9 5.12 25.08 5.00
C MET A 9 5.64 24.97 3.58
N HIS A 10 6.29 26.03 3.12
CA HIS A 10 6.91 26.10 1.82
C HIS A 10 8.25 25.32 1.84
N GLU A 11 8.18 23.99 1.78
CA GLU A 11 9.36 23.13 1.72
C GLU A 11 9.62 22.62 0.29
N HIS A 12 10.76 22.99 -0.28
CA HIS A 12 11.27 22.48 -1.58
C HIS A 12 12.44 21.50 -1.42
N GLY A 13 12.65 20.97 -0.21
CA GLY A 13 13.74 20.05 0.07
C GLY A 13 13.62 18.77 -0.75
N GLY A 14 14.67 18.42 -1.50
CA GLY A 14 14.76 17.13 -2.18
C GLY A 14 15.09 16.03 -1.17
N TYR A 15 14.19 15.08 -0.99
CA TYR A 15 14.38 13.92 -0.13
C TYR A 15 14.81 12.69 -0.92
N ARG A 16 15.39 11.70 -0.22
CA ARG A 16 15.62 10.37 -0.79
C ARG A 16 14.27 9.73 -1.16
N CYS A 17 14.15 9.22 -2.38
CA CYS A 17 12.96 8.54 -2.82
C CYS A 17 12.86 7.15 -2.16
N GLY A 18 11.74 6.89 -1.49
CA GLY A 18 11.46 5.59 -0.87
C GLY A 18 11.25 4.45 -1.86
N TYR A 19 11.00 4.74 -3.15
CA TYR A 19 10.62 3.73 -4.14
C TYR A 19 11.82 3.23 -4.96
N CYS A 20 12.51 4.14 -5.66
CA CYS A 20 13.69 3.79 -6.46
C CYS A 20 15.02 4.02 -5.74
N GLY A 21 15.02 4.60 -4.52
CA GLY A 21 16.22 4.85 -3.74
C GLY A 21 17.04 6.09 -4.18
N GLY A 22 16.62 6.80 -5.23
CA GLY A 22 17.28 8.01 -5.73
C GLY A 22 17.42 9.09 -4.65
N SER A 23 18.56 9.78 -4.63
CA SER A 23 18.85 10.82 -3.65
C SER A 23 18.36 12.18 -4.15
N SER A 24 17.66 12.93 -3.30
CA SER A 24 17.13 14.27 -3.62
C SER A 24 16.20 14.32 -4.84
N THR A 25 15.40 13.26 -5.03
CA THR A 25 14.46 13.12 -6.17
C THR A 25 13.00 13.02 -5.74
N ASN A 26 12.71 13.26 -4.46
CA ASN A 26 11.37 13.29 -3.89
C ASN A 26 11.07 14.70 -3.35
N PHE A 27 9.97 15.31 -3.82
CA PHE A 27 9.59 16.68 -3.49
C PHE A 27 8.10 16.73 -3.19
N SER A 28 7.71 17.53 -2.19
CA SER A 28 6.30 17.68 -1.82
C SER A 28 6.06 19.00 -1.12
N HIS A 29 4.89 19.60 -1.34
CA HIS A 29 4.40 20.66 -0.47
C HIS A 29 3.91 20.08 0.84
N GLY A 30 4.06 20.85 1.92
CA GLY A 30 3.75 20.43 3.27
C GLY A 30 2.81 21.40 3.99
N MET A 31 2.01 20.88 4.92
CA MET A 31 1.38 21.71 5.94
C MET A 31 1.21 20.93 7.24
N TRP A 32 1.32 21.62 8.36
CA TRP A 32 1.02 21.06 9.67
C TRP A 32 -0.46 21.28 10.00
N ALA A 33 -1.21 20.21 10.27
CA ALA A 33 -2.61 20.30 10.65
C ALA A 33 -2.75 20.35 12.18
N HIS A 34 -3.16 21.51 12.70
CA HIS A 34 -3.48 21.66 14.12
C HIS A 34 -4.83 21.01 14.45
N SER A 35 -5.79 21.09 13.55
CA SER A 35 -7.07 20.40 13.66
C SER A 35 -7.63 20.19 12.26
N LEU A 36 -8.31 19.07 12.04
CA LEU A 36 -8.83 18.71 10.73
C LEU A 36 -10.20 18.06 10.86
N SER A 37 -11.19 18.63 10.15
CA SER A 37 -12.48 17.97 9.97
C SER A 37 -12.38 16.83 8.97
N ALA A 38 -13.27 15.83 9.09
CA ALA A 38 -13.26 14.71 8.16
C ALA A 38 -13.62 15.15 6.74
N GLN A 39 -14.51 16.15 6.59
CA GLN A 39 -14.87 16.72 5.29
C GLN A 39 -13.74 17.54 4.67
N ASP A 40 -13.03 18.36 5.44
CA ASP A 40 -11.88 19.11 4.91
C ASP A 40 -10.79 18.15 4.46
N TYR A 41 -10.54 17.06 5.18
CA TYR A 41 -9.57 16.06 4.73
C TYR A 41 -10.04 15.28 3.50
N GLN A 42 -11.33 14.97 3.39
CA GLN A 42 -11.90 14.37 2.16
C GLN A 42 -11.64 15.27 0.95
N ASP A 43 -11.90 16.57 1.07
CA ASP A 43 -11.69 17.50 -0.03
C ASP A 43 -10.18 17.64 -0.37
N LEU A 44 -9.29 17.56 0.64
CA LEU A 44 -7.84 17.58 0.43
C LEU A 44 -7.30 16.28 -0.21
N ILE A 45 -7.74 15.09 0.24
CA ILE A 45 -7.30 13.80 -0.31
C ILE A 45 -7.75 13.65 -1.77
N ASP A 46 -8.91 14.22 -2.11
CA ASP A 46 -9.46 14.33 -3.48
C ASP A 46 -8.72 15.35 -4.35
N ARG A 47 -7.77 16.09 -3.77
CA ARG A 47 -6.78 16.91 -4.48
C ARG A 47 -5.37 16.33 -4.41
N GLY A 48 -5.22 15.11 -3.90
CA GLY A 48 -3.95 14.39 -3.84
C GLY A 48 -3.09 14.70 -2.61
N TRP A 49 -3.64 15.36 -1.59
CA TRP A 49 -2.98 15.45 -0.28
C TRP A 49 -3.02 14.10 0.44
N ARG A 50 -2.04 13.85 1.30
CA ARG A 50 -1.96 12.72 2.22
C ARG A 50 -1.46 13.17 3.57
N ARG A 51 -1.56 12.30 4.58
CA ARG A 51 -1.08 12.60 5.92
C ARG A 51 -0.14 11.54 6.49
N SER A 52 0.74 12.01 7.35
CA SER A 52 1.66 11.24 8.20
C SER A 52 1.58 11.86 9.59
N GLY A 53 0.85 11.19 10.49
CA GLY A 53 0.38 11.83 11.71
C GLY A 53 -0.41 13.12 11.43
N ARG A 54 0.09 14.24 11.97
CA ARG A 54 -0.44 15.62 11.77
C ARG A 54 0.15 16.37 10.57
N TYR A 55 1.17 15.83 9.92
CA TYR A 55 1.76 16.45 8.75
C TYR A 55 0.98 16.03 7.50
N LEU A 56 0.46 17.01 6.75
CA LEU A 56 -0.13 16.80 5.44
C LEU A 56 0.89 17.11 4.36
N TYR A 57 0.92 16.31 3.30
CA TYR A 57 1.84 16.48 2.19
C TYR A 57 1.19 16.23 0.84
N LYS A 58 1.66 16.93 -0.19
CA LYS A 58 1.24 16.77 -1.59
C LYS A 58 2.45 16.59 -2.49
N PRO A 59 2.66 15.40 -3.09
CA PRO A 59 3.79 15.13 -3.98
C PRO A 59 3.83 16.03 -5.22
N LEU A 60 5.03 16.50 -5.59
CA LEU A 60 5.32 17.24 -6.82
C LEU A 60 5.66 16.28 -7.96
N MET A 61 4.62 15.68 -8.53
CA MET A 61 4.72 14.51 -9.41
C MET A 61 5.51 14.74 -10.71
N ASP A 62 5.53 15.97 -11.23
CA ASP A 62 6.29 16.39 -12.41
C ASP A 62 7.80 16.47 -12.15
N LYS A 63 8.20 16.79 -10.91
CA LYS A 63 9.61 16.91 -10.48
C LYS A 63 10.17 15.62 -9.88
N MET A 64 9.31 14.72 -9.43
CA MET A 64 9.72 13.50 -8.72
C MET A 64 10.21 12.38 -9.65
N CYS A 65 11.10 11.51 -9.16
CA CYS A 65 11.52 10.31 -9.89
C CYS A 65 10.41 9.23 -9.99
N CYS A 66 9.46 9.21 -9.07
CA CYS A 66 8.39 8.21 -9.00
C CYS A 66 7.03 8.92 -8.79
N PRO A 67 6.33 9.32 -9.86
CA PRO A 67 5.06 10.05 -9.75
C PRO A 67 3.99 9.23 -9.00
N CYS A 68 3.42 9.86 -7.98
CA CYS A 68 2.52 9.23 -7.00
C CYS A 68 1.06 9.59 -7.27
N TYR A 69 0.38 8.83 -8.11
CA TYR A 69 -1.03 9.05 -8.42
C TYR A 69 -1.91 8.51 -7.29
N THR A 70 -2.83 9.32 -6.78
CA THR A 70 -3.87 8.81 -5.86
C THR A 70 -4.69 7.74 -6.55
N ILE A 71 -4.92 6.61 -5.89
CA ILE A 71 -5.75 5.52 -6.39
C ILE A 71 -6.89 5.17 -5.43
N LYS A 72 -8.07 4.93 -5.99
CA LYS A 72 -9.24 4.39 -5.28
C LYS A 72 -9.87 3.23 -6.04
N CYS A 73 -10.60 2.38 -5.32
CA CYS A 73 -11.42 1.30 -5.86
C CYS A 73 -12.90 1.55 -5.52
N ALA A 74 -13.82 1.32 -6.46
CA ALA A 74 -15.25 1.34 -6.14
C ALA A 74 -15.61 0.05 -5.41
N ALA A 75 -15.81 0.15 -4.10
CA ALA A 75 -15.86 -1.00 -3.22
C ALA A 75 -17.09 -1.86 -3.47
N LEU A 76 -18.22 -1.26 -3.84
CA LEU A 76 -19.49 -1.97 -4.07
C LEU A 76 -19.43 -2.85 -5.33
N GLU A 77 -18.67 -2.44 -6.34
CA GLU A 77 -18.53 -3.16 -7.61
C GLU A 77 -17.37 -4.16 -7.61
N PHE A 78 -16.48 -4.06 -6.62
CA PHE A 78 -15.30 -4.91 -6.52
C PHE A 78 -15.64 -6.41 -6.52
N LYS A 79 -14.86 -7.19 -7.26
CA LYS A 79 -14.96 -8.66 -7.26
C LYS A 79 -13.58 -9.25 -7.02
N PRO A 80 -13.41 -10.14 -6.02
CA PRO A 80 -12.12 -10.77 -5.76
C PRO A 80 -11.58 -11.49 -7.01
N SER A 81 -10.30 -11.27 -7.32
CA SER A 81 -9.58 -11.95 -8.39
C SER A 81 -9.25 -13.40 -8.02
N LYS A 82 -8.69 -14.16 -8.97
CA LYS A 82 -8.21 -15.53 -8.68
C LYS A 82 -7.06 -15.54 -7.66
N SER A 83 -6.13 -14.60 -7.75
CA SER A 83 -5.01 -14.46 -6.81
C SER A 83 -5.49 -14.05 -5.42
N GLN A 84 -6.41 -13.09 -5.32
CA GLN A 84 -7.02 -12.67 -4.05
C GLN A 84 -7.79 -13.82 -3.37
N ARG A 85 -8.56 -14.62 -4.14
CA ARG A 85 -9.19 -15.84 -3.60
C ARG A 85 -8.18 -16.88 -3.13
N LYS A 86 -6.99 -16.98 -3.75
CA LYS A 86 -5.92 -17.88 -3.30
C LYS A 86 -5.38 -17.44 -1.94
N VAL A 87 -5.23 -16.13 -1.70
CA VAL A 87 -4.85 -15.58 -0.39
C VAL A 87 -5.87 -15.96 0.69
N ILE A 88 -7.17 -15.78 0.44
CA ILE A 88 -8.23 -16.20 1.38
C ILE A 88 -8.15 -17.70 1.69
N LYS A 89 -7.98 -18.55 0.67
CA LYS A 89 -7.83 -20.01 0.87
C LYS A 89 -6.59 -20.36 1.69
N LYS A 90 -5.50 -19.61 1.52
CA LYS A 90 -4.26 -19.76 2.30
C LYS A 90 -4.51 -19.47 3.78
N MET A 91 -5.23 -18.38 4.07
CA MET A 91 -5.67 -18.04 5.42
C MET A 91 -6.54 -19.15 6.02
N ILE A 92 -7.58 -19.60 5.32
CA ILE A 92 -8.47 -20.68 5.78
C ILE A 92 -7.71 -21.96 6.10
N ARG A 93 -6.77 -22.38 5.23
CA ARG A 93 -5.95 -23.57 5.46
C ARG A 93 -5.10 -23.42 6.72
N PHE A 94 -4.46 -22.27 6.89
CA PHE A 94 -3.64 -21.99 8.06
C PHE A 94 -4.46 -22.03 9.35
N LEU A 95 -5.65 -21.40 9.39
CA LEU A 95 -6.52 -21.42 10.57
C LEU A 95 -6.98 -22.84 10.95
N ARG A 96 -7.25 -23.68 9.95
CA ARG A 96 -7.69 -25.07 10.17
C ARG A 96 -6.57 -25.99 10.65
N THR A 97 -5.39 -25.88 10.04
CA THR A 97 -4.33 -26.89 10.18
C THR A 97 -3.13 -26.43 10.99
N GLY A 98 -2.90 -25.12 11.10
CA GLY A 98 -1.65 -24.53 11.60
C GLY A 98 -0.44 -24.74 10.70
N GLU A 99 -0.61 -25.38 9.54
CA GLU A 99 0.48 -25.67 8.62
C GLU A 99 1.01 -24.39 7.98
N ARG A 100 2.33 -24.21 8.10
CA ARG A 100 3.07 -23.23 7.30
C ARG A 100 3.50 -23.91 5.99
N PRO A 101 3.44 -23.22 4.84
CA PRO A 101 4.06 -23.73 3.62
C PRO A 101 5.53 -24.09 3.92
N SER A 102 5.99 -25.29 3.53
CA SER A 102 7.36 -25.71 3.83
C SER A 102 8.35 -24.75 3.16
N CYS A 103 9.24 -24.17 3.96
CA CYS A 103 10.36 -23.36 3.45
C CYS A 103 11.24 -24.23 2.55
N ASN A 104 11.13 -24.08 1.24
CA ASN A 104 12.13 -24.57 0.32
C ASN A 104 13.23 -23.49 0.23
N PRO A 105 14.51 -23.79 0.49
CA PRO A 105 15.59 -22.79 0.45
C PRO A 105 15.73 -22.12 -0.92
N LYS A 106 15.33 -22.79 -2.00
CA LYS A 106 15.30 -22.25 -3.37
C LYS A 106 14.14 -21.28 -3.63
N LEU A 107 13.17 -21.19 -2.74
CA LEU A 107 12.04 -20.25 -2.83
C LEU A 107 12.32 -18.91 -2.11
N SER A 108 13.53 -18.71 -1.57
CA SER A 108 13.93 -17.40 -1.04
C SER A 108 14.42 -16.42 -2.12
N GLU A 109 14.71 -16.91 -3.32
CA GLU A 109 14.91 -16.09 -4.53
C GLU A 109 13.67 -16.12 -5.46
N ASP A 110 12.90 -17.22 -5.50
CA ASP A 110 11.68 -17.30 -6.32
C ASP A 110 10.42 -16.70 -5.67
N ALA A 111 10.41 -16.40 -4.35
CA ALA A 111 9.33 -15.60 -3.74
C ALA A 111 9.41 -14.10 -4.10
N ALA A 112 10.47 -13.70 -4.82
CA ALA A 112 10.59 -12.38 -5.45
C ALA A 112 10.13 -12.39 -6.93
N THR A 113 9.73 -13.55 -7.47
CA THR A 113 9.22 -13.70 -8.85
C THR A 113 8.02 -14.64 -8.91
N ASP A 114 7.01 -14.40 -8.08
CA ASP A 114 5.63 -14.68 -8.51
C ASP A 114 5.16 -13.42 -9.24
N GLU A 115 4.67 -13.54 -10.48
CA GLU A 115 4.20 -12.45 -11.37
C GLU A 115 3.02 -11.60 -10.82
N ASP A 116 2.77 -11.58 -9.51
CA ASP A 116 1.72 -10.77 -8.89
C ASP A 116 2.18 -10.24 -7.51
N GLY A 117 3.03 -9.19 -7.56
CA GLY A 117 2.72 -7.90 -6.94
C GLY A 117 2.52 -7.78 -5.42
N ASP A 118 3.33 -8.42 -4.57
CA ASP A 118 3.34 -8.07 -3.13
C ASP A 118 4.77 -7.89 -2.60
N ALA A 119 5.27 -6.65 -2.70
CA ALA A 119 6.44 -6.23 -1.92
C ALA A 119 6.31 -4.75 -1.57
N CYS A 120 6.48 -4.40 -0.30
CA CYS A 120 6.61 -3.02 0.18
C CYS A 120 8.08 -2.54 0.08
N PRO A 121 8.32 -1.21 0.14
CA PRO A 121 9.57 -0.60 -0.29
C PRO A 121 10.60 -0.51 0.85
N GLY A 122 11.82 -1.00 0.61
CA GLY A 122 12.94 -0.82 1.52
C GLY A 122 14.00 -1.91 1.41
N THR A 123 15.16 -1.52 0.88
CA THR A 123 16.52 -2.09 1.08
C THR A 123 17.09 -3.14 0.13
N SER A 124 18.40 -2.96 -0.07
CA SER A 124 19.38 -3.72 -0.83
C SER A 124 20.07 -4.82 0.02
N GLU A 125 20.70 -5.75 -0.69
CA GLU A 125 21.05 -7.14 -0.35
C GLU A 125 22.34 -7.35 0.47
N HIS A 126 22.41 -8.43 1.28
CA HIS A 126 23.27 -9.63 1.05
C HIS A 126 23.21 -10.66 2.23
N PRO A 127 23.32 -11.99 1.98
CA PRO A 127 22.89 -13.03 2.93
C PRO A 127 24.03 -13.98 3.40
N ALA A 128 24.87 -13.54 4.34
CA ALA A 128 25.91 -14.41 4.91
C ALA A 128 25.98 -14.46 6.45
N GLN A 129 25.14 -13.70 7.16
CA GLN A 129 25.24 -13.56 8.63
C GLN A 129 24.10 -14.24 9.43
N GLU A 130 23.17 -14.91 8.73
CA GLU A 130 21.91 -15.42 9.29
C GLU A 130 22.08 -16.61 10.25
N LYS A 131 23.10 -17.46 10.05
CA LYS A 131 23.31 -18.64 10.91
C LYS A 131 23.93 -18.31 12.27
N GLU A 132 24.69 -17.23 12.37
CA GLU A 132 25.40 -16.88 13.61
C GLU A 132 24.56 -15.99 14.53
N LEU A 133 23.67 -15.17 13.96
CA LEU A 133 22.74 -14.31 14.70
C LEU A 133 21.66 -15.12 15.43
N ARG A 134 21.20 -16.23 14.82
CA ARG A 134 20.19 -17.14 15.40
C ARG A 134 20.66 -17.82 16.69
N LYS A 135 21.97 -18.01 16.85
CA LYS A 135 22.58 -18.59 18.05
C LYS A 135 22.74 -17.56 19.18
N LYS A 136 22.89 -16.27 18.86
CA LYS A 136 23.01 -15.16 19.82
C LYS A 136 21.64 -14.68 20.36
N MET A 137 20.56 -14.82 19.59
CA MET A 137 19.20 -14.45 20.03
C MET A 137 18.61 -15.36 21.12
N THR A 138 19.04 -16.64 21.19
CA THR A 138 18.57 -17.57 22.23
C THR A 138 19.20 -17.26 23.60
N GLU A 139 20.40 -16.67 23.60
CA GLU A 139 21.12 -16.23 24.80
C GLU A 139 20.53 -14.93 25.37
N ALA A 140 20.19 -13.97 24.49
CA ALA A 140 19.59 -12.68 24.89
C ALA A 140 18.19 -12.82 25.53
N SER A 141 17.44 -13.88 25.17
CA SER A 141 16.14 -14.18 25.78
C SER A 141 16.25 -14.67 27.25
N ARG A 142 17.44 -15.06 27.72
CA ARG A 142 17.68 -15.42 29.13
C ARG A 142 18.02 -14.22 30.03
N ILE A 143 18.58 -13.15 29.46
CA ILE A 143 19.12 -12.02 30.22
C ILE A 143 18.03 -11.02 30.65
N VAL A 144 16.85 -11.02 30.00
CA VAL A 144 15.72 -10.12 30.31
C VAL A 144 15.03 -10.42 31.66
N ARG A 145 15.44 -11.45 32.40
CA ARG A 145 14.84 -11.83 33.70
C ARG A 145 15.54 -11.30 34.95
N GLN A 146 16.64 -10.56 34.83
CA GLN A 146 17.29 -9.93 36.00
C GLN A 146 17.71 -8.51 35.65
N GLY A 147 17.12 -7.52 36.32
CA GLY A 147 17.46 -6.10 36.15
C GLY A 147 18.83 -5.77 36.74
N PRO A 148 19.60 -4.82 36.17
CA PRO A 148 20.90 -4.48 36.70
C PRO A 148 20.83 -3.29 37.68
N ALA A 149 21.59 -3.44 38.76
CA ALA A 149 22.03 -2.37 39.63
C ALA A 149 23.31 -1.71 39.06
N ASP A 150 23.45 -0.44 39.42
CA ASP A 150 24.55 0.52 39.34
C ASP A 150 25.95 0.12 38.84
N ALA A 151 26.53 1.06 38.07
CA ALA A 151 27.83 1.71 38.26
C ALA A 151 28.85 1.68 37.10
N ALA A 152 29.34 2.90 36.83
CA ALA A 152 30.72 3.29 36.50
C ALA A 152 31.32 3.05 35.10
N ASN A 153 31.66 4.19 34.47
CA ASN A 153 32.68 4.43 33.45
C ASN A 153 34.09 4.20 34.08
N PRO A 154 35.18 3.82 33.35
CA PRO A 154 35.95 4.80 32.55
C PRO A 154 36.74 4.28 31.30
N LYS A 155 36.90 5.18 30.31
CA LYS A 155 38.15 5.61 29.61
C LYS A 155 38.97 4.70 28.63
N THR A 156 39.13 5.24 27.40
CA THR A 156 40.32 5.41 26.48
C THR A 156 41.29 4.27 26.10
N ALA A 157 41.49 4.09 24.78
CA ALA A 157 42.78 4.04 24.02
C ALA A 157 42.46 3.69 22.53
N ALA A 158 42.76 4.53 21.53
CA ALA A 158 44.03 4.76 20.80
C ALA A 158 44.37 3.68 19.73
N GLU A 159 44.32 4.14 18.47
CA GLU A 159 45.13 3.86 17.26
C GLU A 159 45.89 2.52 17.10
N THR A 160 45.78 1.90 15.92
CA THR A 160 46.88 1.85 14.92
C THR A 160 46.43 1.26 13.58
N SER A 161 47.03 1.80 12.53
CA SER A 161 47.04 1.45 11.11
C SER A 161 47.64 0.07 10.79
N GLU A 162 47.25 -0.51 9.65
CA GLU A 162 48.22 -1.07 8.70
C GLU A 162 47.60 -1.23 7.29
N SER A 163 48.40 -0.79 6.32
CA SER A 163 48.19 -0.82 4.88
C SER A 163 48.90 -2.04 4.28
N ASP A 164 48.36 -2.61 3.21
CA ASP A 164 49.20 -3.27 2.21
C ASP A 164 48.65 -3.08 0.80
N GLN A 165 49.53 -2.57 -0.06
CA GLN A 165 49.40 -2.46 -1.50
C GLN A 165 50.08 -3.70 -2.11
N ASN A 166 49.54 -4.25 -3.20
CA ASN A 166 50.39 -4.50 -4.36
C ASN A 166 49.62 -4.63 -5.67
N SER A 167 50.20 -3.99 -6.68
CA SER A 167 49.93 -3.99 -8.12
C SER A 167 50.30 -5.32 -8.78
N ASP A 168 49.70 -5.66 -9.92
CA ASP A 168 50.37 -5.57 -11.24
C ASP A 168 49.40 -5.86 -12.40
N SER A 169 49.89 -5.60 -13.60
CA SER A 169 49.22 -5.28 -14.85
C SER A 169 49.58 -6.28 -15.99
N ARG A 170 49.00 -6.06 -17.19
CA ARG A 170 49.32 -6.59 -18.55
C ARG A 170 48.56 -7.86 -19.00
N THR A 171 47.67 -7.86 -20.01
CA THR A 171 47.65 -7.51 -21.47
C THR A 171 48.02 -8.66 -22.42
N GLY A 172 47.19 -8.86 -23.47
CA GLY A 172 47.46 -9.54 -24.75
C GLY A 172 46.86 -10.95 -24.85
N GLU A 173 45.80 -11.24 -25.61
CA GLU A 173 45.58 -11.27 -27.08
C GLU A 173 45.83 -12.64 -27.75
N THR A 174 44.87 -13.05 -28.61
CA THR A 174 44.94 -14.00 -29.75
C THR A 174 45.12 -15.50 -29.46
N GLU A 175 44.69 -16.49 -30.26
CA GLU A 175 43.66 -16.74 -31.30
C GLU A 175 43.75 -18.26 -31.62
N ASN A 176 42.67 -18.82 -32.18
CA ASN A 176 42.57 -19.99 -33.10
C ASN A 176 42.59 -21.48 -32.65
N GLU A 177 41.44 -22.11 -32.95
CA GLU A 177 41.18 -23.34 -33.75
C GLU A 177 41.92 -24.65 -33.37
N VAL A 178 41.25 -25.68 -32.83
CA VAL A 178 40.33 -26.68 -33.45
C VAL A 178 40.97 -27.48 -34.61
N HIS A 179 41.20 -28.77 -34.34
CA HIS A 179 41.55 -29.79 -35.33
C HIS A 179 40.43 -30.84 -35.41
N ASP A 180 40.25 -31.38 -36.62
CA ASP A 180 39.04 -32.03 -37.15
C ASP A 180 39.29 -33.53 -37.47
N GLN A 181 38.19 -34.26 -37.65
CA GLN A 181 37.98 -35.51 -38.42
C GLN A 181 38.11 -36.91 -37.75
N PRO A 182 37.43 -37.96 -38.29
CA PRO A 182 36.00 -38.01 -38.62
C PRO A 182 35.33 -39.39 -38.33
N ALA A 183 34.03 -39.43 -38.63
CA ALA A 183 33.00 -40.40 -38.29
C ALA A 183 32.91 -41.68 -39.15
N ALA A 184 32.18 -42.67 -38.62
CA ALA A 184 31.46 -43.69 -39.39
C ALA A 184 29.93 -43.48 -39.25
N ALA A 185 29.24 -43.51 -40.40
CA ALA A 185 27.87 -43.07 -40.59
C ALA A 185 26.82 -44.19 -40.44
N ALA A 186 25.63 -43.86 -39.93
CA ALA A 186 24.38 -44.49 -40.36
C ALA A 186 23.12 -43.66 -39.99
N SER A 187 22.51 -43.10 -41.05
CA SER A 187 21.10 -42.81 -41.33
C SER A 187 20.28 -41.81 -40.47
N MET A 188 19.67 -40.88 -41.22
CA MET A 188 19.13 -39.58 -40.81
C MET A 188 17.65 -39.63 -40.37
N LYS A 189 17.31 -38.84 -39.33
CA LYS A 189 15.98 -38.21 -39.17
C LYS A 189 16.18 -36.70 -39.16
N LYS A 190 15.61 -36.00 -40.15
CA LYS A 190 15.71 -34.55 -40.33
C LYS A 190 15.01 -33.80 -39.19
N HIS A 191 15.72 -32.92 -38.48
CA HIS A 191 15.11 -31.84 -37.70
C HIS A 191 14.56 -30.75 -38.64
N PRO A 192 13.35 -30.21 -38.42
CA PRO A 192 12.85 -29.08 -39.20
C PRO A 192 13.55 -27.77 -38.81
N LYS A 193 13.93 -26.99 -39.83
CA LYS A 193 14.46 -25.62 -39.69
C LYS A 193 13.36 -24.66 -39.18
N PRO A 194 13.71 -23.59 -38.46
CA PRO A 194 12.74 -22.64 -37.94
C PRO A 194 12.23 -21.71 -39.05
N GLY A 195 10.93 -21.43 -39.02
CA GLY A 195 10.24 -20.52 -39.92
C GLY A 195 9.42 -21.27 -40.98
N HIS A 196 8.13 -21.45 -40.70
CA HIS A 196 6.92 -21.22 -41.49
C HIS A 196 5.78 -21.59 -40.53
N GLY A 197 4.81 -20.69 -40.34
CA GLY A 197 3.69 -20.89 -39.40
C GLY A 197 2.86 -22.13 -39.71
N ALA A 198 1.85 -22.41 -38.88
CA ALA A 198 0.99 -23.59 -39.01
C ALA A 198 0.48 -23.78 -40.45
N ASP A 199 0.69 -24.99 -40.98
CA ASP A 199 0.26 -25.44 -42.31
C ASP A 199 -1.24 -25.11 -42.57
N PRO A 200 -1.55 -24.16 -43.48
CA PRO A 200 -2.94 -23.72 -43.74
C PRO A 200 -3.85 -24.82 -44.29
N SER A 201 -3.27 -25.92 -44.79
CA SER A 201 -4.02 -27.06 -45.33
C SER A 201 -4.46 -28.06 -44.24
N LYS A 202 -4.02 -27.88 -42.99
CA LYS A 202 -4.43 -28.72 -41.85
C LYS A 202 -5.39 -27.97 -40.95
N PRO A 203 -6.55 -28.57 -40.60
CA PRO A 203 -7.45 -27.94 -39.64
C PRO A 203 -6.74 -27.76 -38.29
N PRO A 204 -6.94 -26.62 -37.59
CA PRO A 204 -6.32 -26.36 -36.30
C PRO A 204 -6.70 -27.46 -35.31
N CYS A 205 -5.70 -27.98 -34.60
CA CYS A 205 -5.90 -29.01 -33.58
C CYS A 205 -6.80 -28.44 -32.47
N LYS A 206 -8.04 -28.94 -32.36
CA LYS A 206 -8.96 -28.53 -31.30
C LYS A 206 -8.34 -28.79 -29.93
N LYS A 207 -8.55 -27.88 -28.97
CA LYS A 207 -8.03 -28.06 -27.61
C LYS A 207 -8.67 -29.32 -27.02
N ALA A 208 -7.92 -30.11 -26.24
CA ALA A 208 -8.39 -31.38 -25.67
C ALA A 208 -9.71 -31.25 -24.87
N LYS A 209 -10.04 -30.06 -24.38
CA LYS A 209 -11.32 -29.75 -23.72
C LYS A 209 -12.51 -29.74 -24.69
N GLU A 210 -12.33 -29.25 -25.90
CA GLU A 210 -13.36 -29.18 -26.95
C GLU A 210 -13.66 -30.57 -27.52
N LEU A 211 -12.61 -31.38 -27.72
CA LEU A 211 -12.74 -32.78 -28.13
C LEU A 211 -13.55 -33.60 -27.10
N ARG A 212 -13.26 -33.42 -25.81
CA ARG A 212 -14.03 -34.08 -24.73
C ARG A 212 -15.48 -33.60 -24.66
N HIS A 213 -15.75 -32.34 -25.00
CA HIS A 213 -17.10 -31.79 -25.03
C HIS A 213 -17.91 -32.34 -26.22
N GLN A 214 -17.31 -32.42 -27.41
CA GLN A 214 -17.96 -33.01 -28.60
C GLN A 214 -18.23 -34.50 -28.41
N GLN A 215 -17.27 -35.26 -27.89
CA GLN A 215 -17.47 -36.69 -27.60
C GLN A 215 -18.56 -36.93 -26.56
N ARG A 216 -18.75 -36.02 -25.60
CA ARG A 216 -19.84 -36.08 -24.63
C ARG A 216 -21.20 -35.81 -25.29
N LEU A 217 -21.27 -34.83 -26.19
CA LEU A 217 -22.49 -34.50 -26.94
C LEU A 217 -22.90 -35.61 -27.90
N GLU A 218 -21.94 -36.22 -28.62
CA GLU A 218 -22.20 -37.36 -29.51
C GLU A 218 -22.69 -38.60 -28.75
N ARG A 219 -22.14 -38.86 -27.55
CA ARG A 219 -22.63 -39.93 -26.68
C ARG A 219 -24.06 -39.67 -26.22
N LEU A 220 -24.39 -38.41 -25.89
CA LEU A 220 -25.73 -38.02 -25.47
C LEU A 220 -26.76 -38.09 -26.61
N SER A 221 -26.36 -37.80 -27.86
CA SER A 221 -27.24 -37.95 -29.02
C SER A 221 -27.51 -39.40 -29.39
N GLN A 222 -26.59 -40.32 -29.07
CA GLN A 222 -26.75 -41.75 -29.35
C GLN A 222 -27.59 -42.50 -28.31
N THR A 223 -27.67 -42.02 -27.07
CA THR A 223 -28.40 -42.70 -25.98
C THR A 223 -29.85 -42.24 -25.80
N GLY A 224 -30.35 -41.32 -26.64
CA GLY A 224 -31.76 -40.89 -26.64
C GLY A 224 -32.27 -40.35 -25.30
N THR A 225 -31.37 -39.92 -24.42
CA THR A 225 -31.72 -39.46 -23.08
C THR A 225 -31.82 -37.94 -23.09
N GLU A 226 -33.03 -37.41 -23.17
CA GLU A 226 -33.28 -36.01 -22.85
C GLU A 226 -33.03 -35.80 -21.35
N VAL A 227 -31.98 -35.05 -21.02
CA VAL A 227 -31.77 -34.57 -19.66
C VAL A 227 -32.66 -33.34 -19.50
N PRO A 228 -33.49 -33.25 -18.44
CA PRO A 228 -34.25 -32.05 -18.16
C PRO A 228 -33.35 -30.82 -18.17
N LEU A 229 -33.68 -29.86 -19.04
CA LEU A 229 -33.05 -28.54 -19.11
C LEU A 229 -33.60 -27.65 -17.99
N ASP A 230 -33.44 -28.06 -16.73
CA ASP A 230 -33.52 -27.15 -15.60
C ASP A 230 -32.77 -27.74 -14.39
N ASP A 231 -32.29 -26.87 -13.50
CA ASP A 231 -31.55 -27.12 -12.24
C ASP A 231 -30.01 -27.11 -12.23
N ARG A 232 -29.28 -27.18 -13.36
CA ARG A 232 -27.79 -27.10 -13.31
C ARG A 232 -27.18 -25.69 -13.40
N LYS A 233 -28.00 -24.64 -13.56
CA LYS A 233 -27.50 -23.26 -13.73
C LYS A 233 -27.16 -22.52 -12.42
N LYS A 234 -27.46 -23.07 -11.24
CA LYS A 234 -27.24 -22.38 -9.95
C LYS A 234 -25.85 -22.58 -9.29
N SER A 235 -24.89 -23.28 -9.90
CA SER A 235 -23.69 -23.75 -9.16
C SER A 235 -22.32 -23.19 -9.59
N ASN A 236 -22.22 -22.21 -10.49
CA ASN A 236 -20.90 -21.75 -10.98
C ASN A 236 -20.65 -20.25 -10.89
N GLU A 237 -21.48 -19.50 -10.15
CA GLU A 237 -21.15 -18.12 -9.86
C GLU A 237 -20.01 -18.04 -8.82
N PRO A 238 -19.01 -17.18 -9.04
CA PRO A 238 -17.93 -16.99 -8.09
C PRO A 238 -18.50 -16.40 -6.79
N LYS A 239 -18.07 -16.97 -5.65
CA LYS A 239 -18.47 -16.48 -4.33
C LYS A 239 -18.21 -14.98 -4.17
N SER A 240 -19.11 -14.29 -3.47
CA SER A 240 -18.95 -12.88 -3.11
C SER A 240 -17.79 -12.69 -2.14
N LEU A 241 -17.37 -11.43 -1.92
CA LEU A 241 -16.35 -11.12 -0.91
C LEU A 241 -16.82 -11.53 0.49
N GLU A 242 -18.06 -11.20 0.83
CA GLU A 242 -18.71 -11.48 2.12
C GLU A 242 -18.78 -12.98 2.36
N GLU A 243 -19.21 -13.76 1.37
CA GLU A 243 -19.25 -15.23 1.49
C GLU A 243 -17.85 -15.81 1.76
N LEU A 244 -16.83 -15.30 1.06
CA LEU A 244 -15.45 -15.74 1.27
C LEU A 244 -14.92 -15.37 2.66
N ILE A 245 -15.24 -14.17 3.16
CA ILE A 245 -14.85 -13.73 4.50
C ILE A 245 -15.57 -14.54 5.58
N GLN A 246 -16.87 -14.80 5.41
CA GLN A 246 -17.64 -15.69 6.30
C GLN A 246 -17.04 -17.10 6.35
N GLU A 247 -16.43 -17.60 5.27
CA GLU A 247 -15.71 -18.88 5.30
C GLU A 247 -14.44 -18.84 6.16
N VAL A 248 -13.74 -17.70 6.20
CA VAL A 248 -12.61 -17.49 7.11
C VAL A 248 -13.10 -17.50 8.55
N GLU A 249 -14.18 -16.78 8.85
CA GLU A 249 -14.77 -16.73 10.18
C GLU A 249 -15.23 -18.12 10.64
N LYS A 250 -15.92 -18.87 9.78
CA LYS A 250 -16.27 -20.29 10.07
C LYS A 250 -15.04 -21.15 10.31
N ALA A 251 -13.96 -20.94 9.56
CA ALA A 251 -12.70 -21.66 9.74
C ALA A 251 -11.91 -21.21 10.98
N SER A 252 -12.24 -20.06 11.57
CA SER A 252 -11.67 -19.57 12.83
C SER A 252 -12.31 -20.23 14.06
N HIS A 253 -13.57 -20.67 13.94
CA HIS A 253 -14.31 -21.30 15.04
C HIS A 253 -14.00 -22.80 15.16
N GLY A 254 -13.56 -23.24 16.34
CA GLY A 254 -13.32 -24.65 16.66
C GLY A 254 -12.14 -25.30 15.90
N CYS A 255 -11.27 -24.49 15.31
CA CYS A 255 -10.12 -24.92 14.52
C CYS A 255 -8.79 -24.69 15.28
N LYS A 256 -7.66 -24.94 14.61
CA LYS A 256 -6.32 -24.85 15.22
C LYS A 256 -5.97 -23.45 15.70
N HIS A 257 -6.35 -22.42 14.94
CA HIS A 257 -6.14 -21.02 15.28
C HIS A 257 -7.43 -20.22 15.12
N LYS A 258 -7.62 -19.24 16.01
CA LYS A 258 -8.72 -18.29 15.98
C LYS A 258 -8.23 -16.93 15.48
N LEU A 259 -8.75 -16.46 14.36
CA LEU A 259 -8.58 -15.10 13.86
C LEU A 259 -9.79 -14.24 14.26
N GLU A 260 -9.51 -13.08 14.85
CA GLU A 260 -10.49 -12.04 15.20
C GLU A 260 -10.07 -10.69 14.63
N MET A 261 -11.05 -9.91 14.18
CA MET A 261 -10.86 -8.55 13.70
C MET A 261 -11.39 -7.56 14.73
N ARG A 262 -10.67 -6.48 14.99
CA ARG A 262 -11.09 -5.44 15.93
C ARG A 262 -10.74 -4.06 15.39
N TYR A 263 -11.73 -3.20 15.25
CA TYR A 263 -11.55 -1.81 14.87
C TYR A 263 -11.49 -0.95 16.14
N VAL A 264 -10.42 -0.19 16.31
CA VAL A 264 -10.18 0.62 17.50
C VAL A 264 -9.85 2.04 17.10
N ARG A 265 -10.55 3.01 17.68
CA ARG A 265 -10.25 4.43 17.47
C ARG A 265 -8.88 4.77 18.07
N SER A 266 -7.98 5.30 17.24
CA SER A 266 -6.62 5.67 17.67
C SER A 266 -6.50 7.15 18.05
N SER A 267 -7.35 8.01 17.48
CA SER A 267 -7.40 9.45 17.77
C SER A 267 -8.85 9.99 17.80
N PRO A 268 -9.29 10.65 18.90
CA PRO A 268 -8.64 10.63 20.20
C PRO A 268 -8.46 9.21 20.72
N MET A 269 -7.39 9.00 21.48
CA MET A 269 -7.04 7.69 22.01
C MET A 269 -8.13 7.19 22.96
N ASN A 270 -8.67 5.99 22.71
CA ASN A 270 -9.67 5.36 23.57
C ASN A 270 -9.03 4.28 24.48
N PRO A 271 -9.70 3.87 25.58
CA PRO A 271 -9.12 2.90 26.52
C PRO A 271 -8.78 1.54 25.89
N GLN A 272 -9.51 1.12 24.85
CA GLN A 272 -9.27 -0.14 24.15
C GLN A 272 -7.96 -0.08 23.34
N PHE A 273 -7.66 1.08 22.75
CA PHE A 273 -6.41 1.34 22.08
C PHE A 273 -5.24 1.43 23.07
N GLU A 274 -5.41 2.09 24.22
CA GLU A 274 -4.38 2.19 25.27
C GLU A 274 -3.91 0.80 25.73
N GLN A 275 -4.85 -0.13 25.93
CA GLN A 275 -4.55 -1.51 26.34
C GLN A 275 -3.75 -2.29 25.29
N THR A 276 -3.88 -1.94 24.01
CA THR A 276 -3.25 -2.65 22.89
C THR A 276 -2.04 -1.91 22.32
N PHE A 277 -1.76 -0.68 22.78
CA PHE A 277 -0.69 0.18 22.26
C PHE A 277 0.69 -0.49 22.27
N LYS A 278 1.08 -1.11 23.39
CA LYS A 278 2.41 -1.74 23.53
C LYS A 278 2.56 -2.94 22.59
N GLU A 279 1.50 -3.72 22.42
CA GLU A 279 1.50 -4.89 21.54
C GLU A 279 1.55 -4.47 20.06
N SER A 280 0.71 -3.51 19.67
CA SER A 280 0.72 -2.90 18.35
C SER A 280 2.09 -2.29 18.01
N TYR A 281 2.70 -1.53 18.93
CA TYR A 281 4.05 -1.00 18.76
C TYR A 281 5.10 -2.11 18.60
N ALA A 282 5.00 -3.22 19.34
CA ALA A 282 5.95 -4.32 19.21
C ALA A 282 5.89 -4.96 17.80
N VAL A 283 4.70 -5.11 17.23
CA VAL A 283 4.52 -5.58 15.84
C VAL A 283 5.10 -4.57 14.85
N TYR A 284 4.81 -3.27 15.02
CA TYR A 284 5.40 -2.21 14.20
C TYR A 284 6.93 -2.21 14.25
N HIS A 285 7.51 -2.29 15.44
CA HIS A 285 8.96 -2.30 15.62
C HIS A 285 9.60 -3.50 14.91
N ARG A 286 9.05 -4.70 15.08
CA ARG A 286 9.52 -5.91 14.37
C ARG A 286 9.43 -5.76 12.85
N TYR A 287 8.32 -5.21 12.37
CA TYR A 287 8.10 -4.95 10.96
C TYR A 287 9.15 -3.98 10.39
N GLN A 288 9.36 -2.83 11.03
CA GLN A 288 10.35 -1.83 10.58
C GLN A 288 11.77 -2.39 10.53
N VAL A 289 12.20 -3.12 11.57
CA VAL A 289 13.54 -3.73 11.62
C VAL A 289 13.70 -4.82 10.56
N THR A 290 12.69 -5.66 10.36
CA THR A 290 12.83 -6.85 9.51
C THR A 290 12.61 -6.53 8.03
N ILE A 291 11.59 -5.74 7.72
CA ILE A 291 11.15 -5.45 6.35
C ILE A 291 11.82 -4.18 5.83
N HIS A 292 11.86 -3.11 6.64
CA HIS A 292 12.46 -1.82 6.22
C HIS A 292 13.95 -1.68 6.58
N LYS A 293 14.49 -2.61 7.38
CA LYS A 293 15.87 -2.57 7.90
C LYS A 293 16.21 -1.27 8.63
N ASP A 294 15.20 -0.66 9.23
CA ASP A 294 15.41 0.54 10.03
C ASP A 294 16.25 0.20 11.27
N PRO A 295 17.22 1.06 11.63
CA PRO A 295 18.02 0.85 12.81
C PRO A 295 17.12 0.93 14.07
N PRO A 296 17.17 -0.06 14.98
CA PRO A 296 16.32 -0.08 16.17
C PRO A 296 16.40 1.19 17.02
N SER A 297 17.57 1.84 17.05
CA SER A 297 17.79 3.11 17.77
C SER A 297 16.91 4.27 17.28
N LYS A 298 16.36 4.19 16.07
CA LYS A 298 15.45 5.20 15.49
C LYS A 298 13.97 4.87 15.64
N LEU A 299 13.61 3.76 16.31
CA LEU A 299 12.25 3.26 16.38
C LEU A 299 11.68 3.39 17.81
N SER A 300 11.42 4.62 18.27
CA SER A 300 10.81 4.85 19.59
C SER A 300 9.28 4.81 19.57
N GLU A 301 8.66 4.51 20.73
CA GLU A 301 7.21 4.61 20.92
C GLU A 301 6.67 6.02 20.60
N LYS A 302 7.45 7.07 20.90
CA LYS A 302 7.08 8.46 20.60
C LYS A 302 7.00 8.69 19.09
N GLN A 303 7.93 8.14 18.31
CA GLN A 303 7.90 8.24 16.85
C GLN A 303 6.76 7.42 16.25
N PHE A 304 6.53 6.21 16.75
CA PHE A 304 5.38 5.40 16.37
C PHE A 304 4.07 6.15 16.62
N LYS A 305 3.92 6.73 17.82
CA LYS A 305 2.75 7.51 18.19
C LYS A 305 2.57 8.71 17.25
N ARG A 306 3.61 9.51 17.05
CA ARG A 306 3.58 10.67 16.13
C ARG A 306 3.24 10.28 14.69
N PHE A 307 3.67 9.11 14.24
CA PHE A 307 3.52 8.68 12.85
C PHE A 307 2.16 8.03 12.56
N LEU A 308 1.72 7.11 13.42
CA LEU A 308 0.58 6.22 13.14
C LEU A 308 -0.60 6.36 14.10
N VAL A 309 -0.44 7.06 15.22
CA VAL A 309 -1.49 7.17 16.25
C VAL A 309 -2.04 8.58 16.33
N ASP A 310 -1.18 9.58 16.53
CA ASP A 310 -1.57 10.97 16.59
C ASP A 310 -2.15 11.40 15.23
N SER A 311 -3.37 11.90 15.24
CA SER A 311 -4.06 12.34 14.02
C SER A 311 -4.66 13.72 14.23
N PRO A 312 -4.64 14.60 13.21
CA PRO A 312 -5.31 15.88 13.27
C PRO A 312 -6.83 15.71 13.05
N LEU A 313 -7.25 14.55 12.53
CA LEU A 313 -8.66 14.24 12.30
C LEU A 313 -9.40 14.16 13.62
N ARG A 314 -10.50 14.90 13.67
CA ARG A 314 -11.40 14.89 14.81
C ARG A 314 -12.35 13.72 14.73
N GLU A 315 -12.78 13.28 15.89
CA GLU A 315 -13.95 12.43 16.00
C GLU A 315 -15.21 13.25 15.67
N GLU A 316 -15.91 12.82 14.63
CA GLU A 316 -17.10 13.52 14.13
C GLU A 316 -18.23 12.51 13.94
N ASN A 317 -19.25 12.62 14.78
CA ASN A 317 -20.51 11.85 14.71
C ASN A 317 -21.60 12.75 14.10
N LEU A 318 -21.41 13.12 12.84
CA LEU A 318 -22.34 13.98 12.10
C LEU A 318 -23.54 13.17 11.58
N PRO A 319 -24.68 13.81 11.27
CA PRO A 319 -25.79 13.13 10.60
C PRO A 319 -25.32 12.43 9.31
N GLY A 320 -25.58 11.13 9.23
CA GLY A 320 -25.13 10.27 8.12
C GLY A 320 -23.70 9.75 8.24
N ALA A 321 -23.00 9.98 9.35
CA ALA A 321 -21.79 9.22 9.68
C ALA A 321 -22.15 7.79 10.12
N PRO A 322 -21.25 6.80 9.93
CA PRO A 322 -21.44 5.47 10.48
C PRO A 322 -21.44 5.47 12.01
N GLU A 323 -21.90 4.39 12.64
CA GLU A 323 -21.96 4.23 14.10
C GLU A 323 -20.59 4.45 14.75
N CYS A 324 -19.52 3.98 14.10
CA CYS A 324 -18.16 4.18 14.58
C CYS A 324 -17.68 5.64 14.49
N GLY A 325 -18.38 6.51 13.74
CA GLY A 325 -18.02 7.90 13.48
C GLY A 325 -16.88 8.06 12.48
N TYR A 326 -16.63 9.31 12.06
CA TYR A 326 -15.44 9.63 11.26
C TYR A 326 -14.19 9.75 12.14
N GLY A 327 -13.02 9.65 11.50
CA GLY A 327 -11.72 9.86 12.14
C GLY A 327 -10.72 8.74 11.85
N SER A 328 -9.76 8.55 12.76
CA SER A 328 -8.65 7.61 12.59
C SER A 328 -8.78 6.38 13.49
N PHE A 329 -8.52 5.22 12.90
CA PHE A 329 -8.71 3.91 13.50
C PHE A 329 -7.54 2.99 13.20
N HIS A 330 -7.31 2.01 14.07
CA HIS A 330 -6.48 0.85 13.82
C HIS A 330 -7.38 -0.38 13.69
N GLU A 331 -7.24 -1.11 12.61
CA GLU A 331 -7.82 -2.44 12.40
C GLU A 331 -6.81 -3.49 12.87
N HIS A 332 -7.08 -4.13 14.00
CA HIS A 332 -6.24 -5.18 14.56
C HIS A 332 -6.65 -6.56 14.04
N PHE A 333 -5.66 -7.31 13.57
CA PHE A 333 -5.77 -8.72 13.19
C PHE A 333 -5.24 -9.55 14.36
N LEU A 334 -6.12 -10.13 15.17
CA LEU A 334 -5.75 -10.91 16.35
C LEU A 334 -5.79 -12.40 16.04
N LEU A 335 -4.64 -13.07 16.12
CA LEU A 335 -4.53 -14.52 16.03
C LEU A 335 -4.31 -15.11 17.42
N ASP A 336 -5.23 -15.96 17.87
CA ASP A 336 -5.25 -16.55 19.22
C ASP A 336 -5.10 -15.50 20.33
N GLY A 337 -5.76 -14.36 20.13
CA GLY A 337 -5.75 -13.22 21.06
C GLY A 337 -4.51 -12.32 20.97
N LYS A 338 -3.58 -12.57 20.03
CA LYS A 338 -2.39 -11.73 19.82
C LYS A 338 -2.44 -10.96 18.52
N ILE A 339 -2.05 -9.70 18.53
CA ILE A 339 -1.99 -8.87 17.32
C ILE A 339 -0.86 -9.40 16.41
N ILE A 340 -1.23 -9.79 15.18
CA ILE A 340 -0.27 -10.22 14.15
C ILE A 340 -0.18 -9.22 12.99
N ALA A 341 -1.15 -8.32 12.85
CA ALA A 341 -1.12 -7.23 11.88
C ALA A 341 -2.02 -6.09 12.32
N VAL A 342 -1.75 -4.90 11.78
CA VAL A 342 -2.54 -3.69 11.99
C VAL A 342 -2.66 -2.90 10.70
N GLY A 343 -3.89 -2.62 10.29
CA GLY A 343 -4.22 -1.58 9.31
C GLY A 343 -4.48 -0.26 9.99
N VAL A 344 -3.89 0.83 9.51
CA VAL A 344 -4.16 2.20 9.97
C VAL A 344 -5.09 2.85 8.96
N LEU A 345 -6.30 3.18 9.39
CA LEU A 345 -7.39 3.60 8.53
C LEU A 345 -7.89 4.99 8.92
N ASP A 346 -8.32 5.75 7.92
CA ASP A 346 -9.18 6.91 8.12
C ASP A 346 -10.56 6.62 7.54
N ILE A 347 -11.61 6.86 8.32
CA ILE A 347 -13.00 6.80 7.87
C ILE A 347 -13.44 8.24 7.61
N LEU A 348 -13.73 8.56 6.35
CA LEU A 348 -14.06 9.88 5.84
C LEU A 348 -15.44 9.88 5.18
N PRO A 349 -16.05 11.05 4.93
CA PRO A 349 -17.42 11.14 4.40
C PRO A 349 -17.70 10.34 3.13
N ASN A 350 -16.70 10.14 2.26
CA ASN A 350 -16.88 9.41 1.01
C ASN A 350 -16.01 8.15 0.89
N CYS A 351 -15.15 7.86 1.88
CA CYS A 351 -14.22 6.74 1.77
C CYS A 351 -13.72 6.14 3.08
N VAL A 352 -13.26 4.91 2.98
CA VAL A 352 -12.28 4.33 3.91
C VAL A 352 -10.91 4.43 3.25
N SER A 353 -9.97 5.10 3.91
CA SER A 353 -8.62 5.34 3.40
C SER A 353 -7.60 4.52 4.18
N SER A 354 -6.90 3.64 3.47
CA SER A 354 -5.77 2.88 4.00
C SER A 354 -4.53 3.78 4.07
N VAL A 355 -4.10 4.12 5.29
CA VAL A 355 -2.98 5.03 5.56
C VAL A 355 -1.67 4.27 5.62
N TYR A 356 -1.63 3.18 6.40
CA TYR A 356 -0.44 2.37 6.60
C TYR A 356 -0.81 0.95 7.02
N PHE A 357 0.05 -0.02 6.72
CA PHE A 357 -0.15 -1.40 7.13
C PHE A 357 1.17 -2.01 7.60
N TYR A 358 1.16 -2.68 8.74
CA TYR A 358 2.31 -3.38 9.29
C TYR A 358 1.89 -4.70 9.93
N TYR A 359 2.77 -5.68 9.91
CA TYR A 359 2.47 -7.02 10.37
C TYR A 359 3.70 -7.73 10.95
N ASP A 360 3.47 -8.77 11.73
CA ASP A 360 4.53 -9.62 12.26
C ASP A 360 5.13 -10.46 11.13
N PRO A 361 6.43 -10.29 10.79
CA PRO A 361 7.07 -10.96 9.65
C PRO A 361 6.99 -12.50 9.67
N ASP A 362 6.80 -13.10 10.85
CA ASP A 362 6.61 -14.55 11.00
C ASP A 362 5.34 -15.07 10.29
N TYR A 363 4.41 -14.17 9.94
CA TYR A 363 3.17 -14.45 9.21
C TYR A 363 3.17 -13.90 7.78
N SER A 364 4.34 -13.48 7.25
CA SER A 364 4.50 -13.02 5.86
C SER A 364 3.96 -14.01 4.83
N PHE A 365 4.06 -15.31 5.12
CA PHE A 365 3.49 -16.37 4.31
C PHE A 365 1.97 -16.29 4.18
N LEU A 366 1.23 -15.44 4.89
CA LEU A 366 -0.22 -15.29 4.71
C LEU A 366 -0.60 -14.22 3.68
N SER A 367 0.37 -13.49 3.11
CA SER A 367 0.11 -12.36 2.19
C SER A 367 -0.83 -11.33 2.83
N LEU A 368 -0.48 -10.91 4.05
CA LEU A 368 -1.35 -10.13 4.92
C LEU A 368 -1.73 -8.76 4.35
N GLY A 369 -0.91 -8.15 3.49
CA GLY A 369 -1.26 -6.89 2.82
C GLY A 369 -2.42 -7.05 1.83
N THR A 370 -2.42 -8.13 1.04
CA THR A 370 -3.56 -8.45 0.18
C THR A 370 -4.79 -8.83 1.01
N TYR A 371 -4.61 -9.61 2.07
CA TYR A 371 -5.71 -10.01 2.95
C TYR A 371 -6.34 -8.81 3.67
N SER A 372 -5.55 -7.86 4.15
CA SER A 372 -6.05 -6.66 4.82
C SER A 372 -6.88 -5.81 3.87
N ALA A 373 -6.42 -5.56 2.64
CA ALA A 373 -7.20 -4.82 1.66
C ALA A 373 -8.57 -5.49 1.37
N LEU A 374 -8.66 -6.82 1.40
CA LEU A 374 -9.93 -7.54 1.25
C LEU A 374 -10.84 -7.39 2.48
N ARG A 375 -10.28 -7.36 3.69
CA ARG A 375 -11.03 -7.05 4.93
C ARG A 375 -11.48 -5.59 4.96
N GLU A 376 -10.63 -4.64 4.58
CA GLU A 376 -10.95 -3.22 4.50
C GLU A 376 -12.07 -2.94 3.48
N LEU A 377 -12.09 -3.66 2.35
CA LEU A 377 -13.19 -3.60 1.37
C LEU A 377 -14.50 -4.16 1.93
N GLU A 378 -14.45 -5.27 2.66
CA GLU A 378 -15.62 -5.85 3.32
C GLU A 378 -16.15 -4.91 4.41
N PHE A 379 -15.27 -4.36 5.24
CA PHE A 379 -15.60 -3.35 6.24
C PHE A 379 -16.27 -2.12 5.63
N LEU A 380 -15.72 -1.60 4.53
CA LEU A 380 -16.31 -0.46 3.83
C LEU A 380 -17.75 -0.78 3.40
N ARG A 381 -18.01 -1.98 2.86
CA ARG A 381 -19.36 -2.39 2.45
C ARG A 381 -20.34 -2.51 3.63
N LEU A 382 -19.86 -2.87 4.82
CA LEU A 382 -20.68 -2.85 6.04
C LEU A 382 -21.00 -1.41 6.43
N VAL A 383 -19.98 -0.55 6.53
CA VAL A 383 -20.10 0.88 6.85
C VAL A 383 -21.00 1.62 5.84
N HIS A 384 -20.96 1.25 4.56
CA HIS A 384 -21.82 1.81 3.51
C HIS A 384 -23.32 1.63 3.81
N GLN A 385 -23.71 0.53 4.48
CA GLN A 385 -25.12 0.29 4.83
C GLN A 385 -25.65 1.34 5.81
N GLU A 386 -24.77 1.90 6.64
CA GLU A 386 -25.08 2.97 7.59
C GLU A 386 -24.88 4.35 6.96
N SER A 387 -23.86 4.50 6.13
CA SER A 387 -23.48 5.75 5.47
C SER A 387 -23.31 5.55 3.96
N PRO A 388 -24.38 5.73 3.15
CA PRO A 388 -24.34 5.45 1.72
C PRO A 388 -23.37 6.32 0.89
N LYS A 389 -22.83 7.39 1.48
CA LYS A 389 -21.81 8.23 0.82
C LYS A 389 -20.44 7.57 0.80
N ILE A 390 -20.18 6.63 1.73
CA ILE A 390 -18.91 5.91 1.81
C ILE A 390 -18.96 4.73 0.85
N ASP A 391 -18.42 4.90 -0.35
CA ASP A 391 -18.52 3.91 -1.44
C ASP A 391 -17.15 3.60 -2.10
N HIS A 392 -16.12 4.37 -1.76
CA HIS A 392 -14.78 4.22 -2.33
C HIS A 392 -13.72 3.81 -1.30
N TYR A 393 -12.90 2.83 -1.67
CA TYR A 393 -11.75 2.41 -0.89
C TYR A 393 -10.47 3.07 -1.41
N TYR A 394 -9.81 3.89 -0.59
CA TYR A 394 -8.62 4.65 -0.98
C TYR A 394 -7.38 3.87 -0.57
N MET A 395 -6.53 3.53 -1.54
CA MET A 395 -5.37 2.66 -1.32
C MET A 395 -4.05 3.43 -1.27
N GLY A 396 -4.10 4.73 -0.96
CA GLY A 396 -2.91 5.60 -0.99
C GLY A 396 -2.48 5.95 -2.41
N PHE A 397 -1.22 5.69 -2.76
CA PHE A 397 -0.65 6.00 -4.07
C PHE A 397 -0.47 4.76 -4.95
N TYR A 398 -0.66 4.95 -6.25
CA TYR A 398 -0.25 4.11 -7.37
C TYR A 398 0.95 4.76 -8.05
N ILE A 399 2.01 3.98 -8.28
CA ILE A 399 3.21 4.43 -8.96
C ILE A 399 3.45 3.48 -10.12
N HIS A 400 3.26 3.99 -11.33
CA HIS A 400 3.27 3.16 -12.53
C HIS A 400 4.62 2.48 -12.78
N SER A 401 5.71 3.20 -12.50
CA SER A 401 7.09 2.73 -12.66
C SER A 401 7.61 1.85 -11.52
N CYS A 402 6.78 1.53 -10.52
CA CYS A 402 7.19 0.75 -9.36
C CYS A 402 6.32 -0.50 -9.23
N ASP A 403 6.85 -1.67 -9.58
CA ASP A 403 6.07 -2.93 -9.60
C ASP A 403 5.43 -3.26 -8.25
N LYS A 404 6.14 -2.94 -7.17
CA LYS A 404 5.68 -2.97 -5.77
C LYS A 404 4.40 -2.18 -5.49
N MET A 405 4.10 -1.19 -6.32
CA MET A 405 2.94 -0.30 -6.18
C MET A 405 1.89 -0.51 -7.28
N ARG A 406 2.22 -1.26 -8.34
CA ARG A 406 1.31 -1.50 -9.48
C ARG A 406 0.14 -2.41 -9.13
N TYR A 407 0.29 -3.28 -8.14
CA TYR A 407 -0.74 -4.25 -7.72
C TYR A 407 -2.07 -3.58 -7.32
N LYS A 408 -2.03 -2.35 -6.81
CA LYS A 408 -3.25 -1.60 -6.42
C LYS A 408 -4.18 -1.38 -7.60
N GLY A 409 -3.64 -1.30 -8.81
CA GLY A 409 -4.42 -1.22 -10.05
C GLY A 409 -5.13 -2.52 -10.44
N GLN A 410 -4.97 -3.60 -9.68
CA GLN A 410 -5.67 -4.88 -9.87
C GLN A 410 -6.99 -4.95 -9.07
N TYR A 411 -7.26 -3.98 -8.19
CA TYR A 411 -8.52 -3.87 -7.45
C TYR A 411 -9.54 -3.16 -8.33
N HIS A 412 -10.27 -3.95 -9.14
CA HIS A 412 -11.14 -3.42 -10.18
C HIS A 412 -12.61 -3.35 -9.74
N PRO A 413 -13.35 -2.28 -10.11
CA PRO A 413 -12.89 -1.11 -10.86
C PRO A 413 -12.05 -0.15 -9.99
N SER A 414 -10.96 0.39 -10.57
CA SER A 414 -10.09 1.38 -9.91
C SER A 414 -9.89 2.62 -10.76
N PHE A 415 -9.62 3.72 -10.07
CA PHE A 415 -9.53 5.06 -10.65
C PHE A 415 -8.28 5.75 -10.13
N LEU A 416 -7.61 6.48 -11.02
CA LEU A 416 -6.51 7.38 -10.67
C LEU A 416 -7.01 8.83 -10.65
N LEU A 417 -6.56 9.60 -9.67
CA LEU A 417 -6.85 11.04 -9.62
C LEU A 417 -5.94 11.78 -10.61
N CYS A 418 -6.55 12.62 -11.46
CA CYS A 418 -5.80 13.54 -12.30
C CYS A 418 -5.04 14.55 -11.42
N PRO A 419 -3.71 14.70 -11.58
CA PRO A 419 -2.87 15.52 -10.70
C PRO A 419 -3.17 17.02 -10.77
N GLU A 420 -3.75 17.46 -11.89
CA GLU A 420 -4.02 18.87 -12.20
C GLU A 420 -5.51 19.19 -12.29
N ALA A 421 -6.32 18.30 -12.90
CA ALA A 421 -7.76 18.52 -13.02
C ALA A 421 -8.54 18.15 -11.74
N TYR A 422 -7.96 17.29 -10.88
CA TYR A 422 -8.61 16.72 -9.68
C TYR A 422 -9.90 15.92 -9.98
N THR A 423 -9.95 15.30 -11.15
CA THR A 423 -11.00 14.38 -11.59
C THR A 423 -10.53 12.92 -11.47
N TRP A 424 -11.48 11.99 -11.33
CA TRP A 424 -11.18 10.56 -11.23
C TRP A 424 -11.27 9.88 -12.60
N CYS A 425 -10.17 9.28 -13.05
CA CYS A 425 -10.07 8.63 -14.36
C CYS A 425 -9.94 7.11 -14.18
N PRO A 426 -10.71 6.27 -14.92
CA PRO A 426 -10.53 4.82 -14.90
C PRO A 426 -9.08 4.45 -15.21
N ILE A 427 -8.48 3.55 -14.43
CA ILE A 427 -7.05 3.24 -14.55
C ILE A 427 -6.68 2.71 -15.94
N GLU A 428 -7.61 2.01 -16.60
CA GLU A 428 -7.44 1.46 -17.94
C GLU A 428 -7.22 2.56 -18.98
N CYS A 429 -7.87 3.72 -18.82
CA CYS A 429 -7.69 4.89 -19.68
C CYS A 429 -6.36 5.62 -19.37
N CYS A 430 -5.87 5.52 -18.13
CA CYS A 430 -4.64 6.18 -17.69
C CYS A 430 -3.37 5.43 -18.13
N ARG A 431 -3.40 4.10 -18.14
CA ARG A 431 -2.22 3.26 -18.42
C ARG A 431 -1.49 3.65 -19.72
N PRO A 432 -2.15 3.82 -20.88
CA PRO A 432 -1.45 4.22 -22.10
C PRO A 432 -0.68 5.54 -21.96
N LYS A 433 -1.24 6.52 -21.24
CA LYS A 433 -0.56 7.80 -20.97
C LYS A 433 0.68 7.59 -20.09
N LEU A 434 0.55 6.76 -19.05
CA LEU A 434 1.63 6.49 -18.09
C LEU A 434 2.76 5.61 -18.66
N GLU A 435 2.47 4.76 -19.65
CA GLU A 435 3.49 4.02 -20.40
C GLU A 435 4.23 4.94 -21.39
N ALA A 436 3.53 5.93 -21.97
CA ALA A 436 4.12 6.88 -22.91
C ALA A 436 4.99 7.94 -22.23
N SER A 437 4.64 8.35 -21.01
CA SER A 437 5.38 9.34 -20.23
C SER A 437 5.35 9.03 -18.75
N LYS A 438 6.50 9.23 -18.11
CA LYS A 438 6.70 9.08 -16.66
C LYS A 438 5.66 9.88 -15.85
N TYR A 439 5.44 11.14 -16.22
CA TYR A 439 4.39 11.99 -15.68
C TYR A 439 3.40 12.33 -16.79
N SER A 440 2.12 12.20 -16.49
CA SER A 440 1.02 12.55 -17.38
C SER A 440 -0.11 13.24 -16.63
N ARG A 441 -0.62 14.32 -17.22
CA ARG A 441 -1.97 14.81 -16.95
C ARG A 441 -2.99 13.79 -17.48
N LEU A 442 -3.94 13.40 -16.65
CA LEU A 442 -4.87 12.31 -16.97
C LEU A 442 -6.15 12.79 -17.65
N ASP A 443 -6.56 14.03 -17.38
CA ASP A 443 -7.79 14.66 -17.86
C ASP A 443 -7.50 16.10 -18.30
N GLU A 444 -7.99 16.48 -19.48
CA GLU A 444 -7.74 17.78 -20.12
C GLU A 444 -8.70 18.88 -19.64
N THR A 445 -9.72 18.53 -18.85
CA THR A 445 -10.65 19.51 -18.26
C THR A 445 -9.95 20.44 -17.26
N ASP A 446 -10.52 21.62 -17.03
CA ASP A 446 -10.01 22.56 -16.03
C ASP A 446 -10.04 21.97 -14.61
N ALA A 447 -9.17 22.50 -13.75
CA ALA A 447 -9.12 22.10 -12.35
C ALA A 447 -10.48 22.29 -11.67
N VAL A 448 -11.00 21.20 -11.10
CA VAL A 448 -12.18 21.26 -10.24
C VAL A 448 -11.88 22.23 -9.10
N ASP A 449 -12.85 23.09 -8.78
CA ASP A 449 -12.78 24.03 -7.68
C ASP A 449 -11.73 25.15 -7.86
N ALA A 450 -11.56 25.62 -9.11
CA ALA A 450 -10.73 26.75 -9.52
C ALA A 450 -11.55 27.78 -10.35
N PRO A 451 -11.09 29.05 -10.48
CA PRO A 451 -9.95 29.67 -9.78
C PRO A 451 -10.31 30.03 -8.33
N VAL A 452 -9.28 30.22 -7.50
CA VAL A 452 -9.43 30.64 -6.10
C VAL A 452 -9.35 32.16 -5.98
N ASN A 453 -10.24 32.75 -5.18
CA ASN A 453 -10.25 34.19 -4.91
C ASN A 453 -9.35 34.48 -3.70
N LEU A 454 -8.12 34.97 -3.94
CA LEU A 454 -7.13 35.21 -2.89
C LEU A 454 -7.65 36.07 -1.72
N PRO A 455 -8.35 37.20 -1.95
CA PRO A 455 -9.04 37.95 -0.90
C PRO A 455 -9.96 37.15 0.03
N GLU A 456 -10.56 36.06 -0.42
CA GLU A 456 -11.53 35.26 0.35
C GLU A 456 -10.88 34.15 1.19
N VAL A 457 -9.58 33.91 1.01
CA VAL A 457 -8.86 32.88 1.78
C VAL A 457 -9.00 33.15 3.27
N ARG A 458 -9.34 32.11 4.04
CA ARG A 458 -9.54 32.22 5.48
C ARG A 458 -8.21 32.13 6.23
N ILE A 459 -7.95 33.14 7.06
CA ILE A 459 -6.73 33.28 7.86
C ILE A 459 -7.10 33.20 9.34
N LEU A 460 -6.21 32.59 10.14
CA LEU A 460 -6.18 32.71 11.60
C LEU A 460 -4.93 33.49 11.99
N TYR A 461 -5.11 34.72 12.47
CA TYR A 461 -4.04 35.61 12.91
C TYR A 461 -4.40 36.20 14.28
N MET A 462 -3.47 36.18 15.24
CA MET A 462 -3.70 36.63 16.61
C MET A 462 -4.99 36.07 17.26
N GLN A 463 -5.26 34.77 17.04
CA GLN A 463 -6.48 34.08 17.50
C GLN A 463 -7.81 34.58 16.88
N MET A 464 -7.75 35.45 15.86
CA MET A 464 -8.90 35.95 15.14
C MET A 464 -9.00 35.31 13.75
N ALA A 465 -10.18 34.77 13.43
CA ALA A 465 -10.47 34.26 12.10
C ALA A 465 -10.96 35.40 11.19
N MET A 466 -10.29 35.63 10.07
CA MET A 466 -10.59 36.72 9.13
C MET A 466 -10.36 36.29 7.68
N ARG A 467 -10.70 37.16 6.73
CA ARG A 467 -10.32 36.96 5.32
C ARG A 467 -8.94 37.53 5.06
N TYR A 468 -8.28 37.04 4.03
CA TYR A 468 -6.96 37.53 3.64
C TYR A 468 -6.98 39.02 3.30
N SER A 469 -8.06 39.53 2.71
CA SER A 469 -8.25 40.97 2.48
C SER A 469 -8.13 41.81 3.75
N ASP A 470 -8.67 41.29 4.85
CA ASP A 470 -8.72 41.98 6.13
C ASP A 470 -7.36 41.84 6.84
N TYR A 471 -6.76 40.64 6.78
CA TYR A 471 -5.42 40.36 7.28
C TYR A 471 -4.35 41.32 6.71
N ARG A 472 -4.38 41.61 5.41
CA ARG A 472 -3.44 42.58 4.80
C ARG A 472 -3.54 43.98 5.40
N GLY A 473 -4.70 44.37 5.94
CA GLY A 473 -4.84 45.62 6.67
C GLY A 473 -4.20 45.59 8.06
N PHE A 474 -4.21 44.43 8.73
CA PHE A 474 -3.61 44.25 10.06
C PHE A 474 -2.10 43.96 10.03
N ALA A 475 -1.61 43.31 8.97
CA ALA A 475 -0.22 42.96 8.77
C ALA A 475 0.31 43.50 7.43
N PRO A 476 0.36 44.84 7.22
CA PRO A 476 0.69 45.44 5.92
C PRO A 476 2.13 45.19 5.47
N ASN A 477 3.02 44.79 6.38
CA ASN A 477 4.41 44.47 6.10
C ASN A 477 4.67 42.97 5.87
N ALA A 478 3.64 42.13 6.02
CA ALA A 478 3.77 40.69 5.76
C ALA A 478 3.78 40.45 4.24
N ASN A 479 4.83 39.79 3.74
CA ASN A 479 4.97 39.47 2.31
C ASN A 479 4.41 38.07 2.02
N ASP A 480 3.14 37.85 2.35
CA ASP A 480 2.53 36.53 2.34
C ASP A 480 1.78 36.19 1.04
N ASP A 481 1.69 37.15 0.09
CA ASP A 481 0.85 37.02 -1.11
C ASP A 481 1.21 35.78 -1.94
N GLU A 482 2.51 35.49 -2.12
CA GLU A 482 2.97 34.31 -2.86
C GLU A 482 2.59 33.01 -2.16
N GLU A 483 2.89 32.91 -0.86
CA GLU A 483 2.65 31.70 -0.08
C GLU A 483 1.14 31.40 0.09
N VAL A 484 0.33 32.44 0.35
CA VAL A 484 -1.13 32.28 0.47
C VAL A 484 -1.75 31.92 -0.88
N SER A 485 -1.24 32.50 -1.98
CA SER A 485 -1.67 32.13 -3.33
C SER A 485 -1.35 30.67 -3.65
N GLU A 486 -0.12 30.23 -3.36
CA GLU A 486 0.31 28.85 -3.57
C GLU A 486 -0.54 27.86 -2.74
N TYR A 487 -0.70 28.13 -1.44
CA TYR A 487 -1.60 27.36 -0.56
C TYR A 487 -3.00 27.25 -1.15
N ALA A 488 -3.58 28.40 -1.52
CA ALA A 488 -4.95 28.48 -2.02
C ALA A 488 -5.14 27.66 -3.30
N GLN A 489 -4.19 27.71 -4.23
CA GLN A 489 -4.22 26.90 -5.45
C GLN A 489 -4.19 25.40 -5.15
N PHE A 490 -3.35 24.95 -4.22
CA PHE A 490 -3.25 23.52 -3.89
C PHE A 490 -4.45 22.99 -3.12
N VAL A 491 -5.03 23.75 -2.20
CA VAL A 491 -6.20 23.30 -1.43
C VAL A 491 -7.52 23.49 -2.18
N GLY A 492 -7.58 24.39 -3.16
CA GLY A 492 -8.79 24.67 -3.94
C GLY A 492 -9.75 25.65 -3.24
N LYS A 493 -10.68 26.20 -4.01
CA LYS A 493 -11.58 27.29 -3.58
C LYS A 493 -12.43 26.93 -2.35
N LYS A 494 -13.01 25.73 -2.29
CA LYS A 494 -13.80 25.24 -1.15
C LYS A 494 -12.98 25.20 0.14
N CYS A 495 -11.82 24.55 0.11
CA CYS A 495 -10.97 24.45 1.28
C CYS A 495 -10.40 25.81 1.68
N ALA A 496 -9.95 26.63 0.72
CA ALA A 496 -9.44 27.97 0.97
C ALA A 496 -10.47 28.87 1.66
N GLY A 497 -11.77 28.70 1.35
CA GLY A 497 -12.86 29.43 1.97
C GLY A 497 -13.36 28.88 3.31
N ARG A 498 -12.88 27.71 3.77
CA ARG A 498 -13.32 27.07 5.03
C ARG A 498 -12.18 26.88 6.04
N ILE A 499 -11.04 26.39 5.58
CA ILE A 499 -9.87 26.04 6.39
C ILE A 499 -9.14 27.32 6.79
N LEU A 500 -8.90 27.49 8.09
CA LEU A 500 -8.13 28.61 8.60
C LEU A 500 -6.63 28.34 8.39
N LEU A 501 -6.00 29.14 7.53
CA LEU A 501 -4.54 29.18 7.39
C LEU A 501 -3.95 30.02 8.52
N TYR A 502 -3.12 29.39 9.35
CA TYR A 502 -2.46 30.03 10.47
C TYR A 502 -1.33 30.94 10.00
N ARG A 503 -1.32 32.18 10.52
CA ARG A 503 -0.28 33.18 10.32
C ARG A 503 0.16 33.73 11.67
N HIS A 504 1.48 33.90 11.82
CA HIS A 504 2.14 34.35 13.05
C HIS A 504 2.02 35.85 13.25
#